data_AF-A0A6B0WEQ0-F1
#
_entry.id   AF-A0A6B0WEQ0-F1
#
_cell.length_a   1.000
_cell.length_b   1.000
_cell.length_c   1.000
_cell.angle_alpha   90.00
_cell.angle_beta   90.00
_cell.angle_gamma   90.00
#
_symmetry.space_group_name_H-M   'P 1'
#
loop_
_entity.id
_entity.type
_entity.pdbx_description
1 polymer ?
#
loop_
_entity_poly.entity_id
_entity_poly.type
_entity_poly.pdbx_seq_one_letter_code
_entity_poly.pdbx_strand_id
1 'polypeptide(L)'
;MIPRYSRPDITDIWTDAYKFQRWLEVEIAVTQAWSEMGVVPPEDAERIAEDARINVEDIDRYIQETHHDVTAFLRSVADSLG
;
A
#
# COMPACT_ATOMS: atom_id res chain seq x y z
N MET A 1 0.31 5.10 19.77
CA MET A 1 0.86 4.69 21.09
C MET A 1 1.30 5.93 21.87
N ILE A 2 1.26 5.93 23.21
CA ILE A 2 1.68 7.12 23.98
C ILE A 2 3.22 7.16 24.09
N PRO A 3 3.89 8.27 23.72
CA PRO A 3 5.36 8.34 23.65
C PRO A 3 6.08 7.86 24.91
N ARG A 4 5.52 8.14 26.10
CA ARG A 4 6.08 7.76 27.40
C ARG A 4 6.33 6.26 27.58
N TYR A 5 5.52 5.40 26.96
CA TYR A 5 5.55 3.93 27.15
C TYR A 5 5.90 3.17 25.87
N SER A 6 6.30 3.88 24.82
CA SER A 6 6.51 3.29 23.50
C SER A 6 8.00 3.23 23.19
N ARG A 7 8.49 2.06 22.80
CA ARG A 7 9.83 1.92 22.26
C ARG A 7 9.83 2.39 20.80
N PRO A 8 10.87 3.10 20.33
CA PRO A 8 10.95 3.57 18.93
C PRO A 8 10.65 2.45 17.92
N ASP A 9 11.34 1.32 18.04
CA ASP A 9 11.19 0.16 17.13
C ASP A 9 9.74 -0.35 17.02
N ILE A 10 8.99 -0.31 18.13
CA ILE A 10 7.59 -0.74 18.13
C ILE A 10 6.71 0.37 17.54
N THR A 11 6.95 1.63 17.90
CA THR A 11 6.20 2.76 17.37
C THR A 11 6.27 2.81 15.84
N ASP A 12 7.45 2.56 15.26
CA ASP A 12 7.68 2.61 13.82
C ASP A 12 6.82 1.58 13.06
N ILE A 13 6.69 0.36 13.59
CA ILE A 13 5.84 -0.70 13.01
C ILE A 13 4.35 -0.31 13.00
N TRP A 14 3.91 0.47 13.98
CA TRP A 14 2.51 0.89 14.12
C TRP A 14 2.20 2.23 13.44
N THR A 15 3.12 2.76 12.64
CA THR A 15 2.85 3.96 11.83
C THR A 15 1.93 3.62 10.64
N ASP A 16 1.14 4.60 10.19
CA ASP A 16 0.31 4.43 9.00
C ASP A 16 1.16 4.19 7.75
N ALA A 17 2.33 4.82 7.64
CA ALA A 17 3.28 4.54 6.58
C ALA A 17 3.66 3.06 6.52
N TYR A 18 4.01 2.46 7.67
CA TYR A 18 4.36 1.05 7.73
C TYR A 18 3.16 0.14 7.44
N LYS A 19 1.96 0.50 7.93
CA LYS A 19 0.71 -0.20 7.62
C LYS A 19 0.45 -0.23 6.11
N PHE A 20 0.46 0.92 5.44
CA PHE A 20 0.20 1.01 4.01
C PHE A 20 1.29 0.35 3.17
N GLN A 21 2.55 0.41 3.60
CA GLN A 21 3.64 -0.33 2.96
C GLN A 21 3.39 -1.84 3.00
N ARG A 22 2.92 -2.37 4.16
CA ARG A 22 2.59 -3.80 4.28
C ARG A 22 1.38 -4.19 3.45
N TRP A 23 0.38 -3.32 3.31
CA TRP A 23 -0.72 -3.56 2.38
C TRP A 23 -0.24 -3.65 0.94
N LEU A 24 0.64 -2.74 0.51
CA LEU A 24 1.22 -2.78 -0.82
C LEU A 24 1.98 -4.09 -1.08
N GLU A 25 2.80 -4.54 -0.13
CA GLU A 25 3.50 -5.83 -0.24
C GLU A 25 2.53 -7.01 -0.40
N VAL A 26 1.40 -7.01 0.33
CA VAL A 26 0.36 -8.04 0.20
C VAL A 26 -0.29 -7.99 -1.19
N GLU A 27 -0.66 -6.82 -1.68
CA GLU A 27 -1.30 -6.66 -2.99
C GLU A 27 -0.37 -7.05 -4.15
N ILE A 28 0.92 -6.73 -4.05
CA ILE A 28 1.94 -7.20 -5.01
C ILE A 28 2.01 -8.73 -5.01
N ALA A 29 2.07 -9.36 -3.82
CA ALA A 29 2.11 -10.81 -3.72
C ALA A 29 0.86 -11.49 -4.29
N VAL A 30 -0.32 -10.90 -4.06
CA VAL A 30 -1.59 -11.38 -4.65
C VAL A 30 -1.56 -11.26 -6.18
N THR A 31 -1.09 -10.12 -6.71
CA THR A 31 -0.99 -9.88 -8.15
C THR A 31 -0.03 -10.86 -8.82
N GLN A 32 1.11 -11.16 -8.19
CA GLN A 32 2.05 -12.17 -8.65
C GLN A 32 1.40 -13.57 -8.70
N ALA A 33 0.71 -13.97 -7.63
CA ALA A 33 -0.01 -15.25 -7.61
C ALA A 33 -1.11 -15.33 -8.69
N TRP A 34 -1.82 -14.23 -8.94
CA TRP A 34 -2.79 -14.16 -10.03
C TRP A 34 -2.16 -14.26 -11.42
N SER A 35 -0.94 -13.77 -11.57
CA SER A 35 -0.18 -13.95 -12.81
C SER A 35 0.20 -15.40 -13.06
N GLU A 36 0.64 -16.13 -12.02
CA GLU A 36 0.90 -17.57 -12.11
C GLU A 36 -0.36 -18.37 -12.49
N MET A 37 -1.54 -17.88 -12.08
CA MET A 37 -2.83 -18.47 -12.45
C MET A 37 -3.34 -18.04 -13.84
N GLY A 38 -2.62 -17.16 -14.55
CA GLY A 38 -3.00 -16.66 -15.87
C GLY A 38 -4.14 -15.63 -15.87
N VAL A 39 -4.44 -15.02 -14.71
CA VAL A 39 -5.47 -13.98 -14.58
C VAL A 39 -4.91 -12.60 -14.93
N VAL A 40 -3.64 -12.35 -14.60
CA VAL A 40 -2.93 -11.09 -14.87
C VAL A 40 -1.74 -11.37 -15.79
N PRO A 41 -1.51 -10.58 -16.86
CA PRO A 41 -0.32 -10.74 -17.70
C PRO A 41 0.96 -10.64 -16.86
N PRO A 42 1.96 -11.53 -17.08
CA PRO A 42 3.23 -11.47 -16.35
C PRO A 42 3.92 -10.11 -16.45
N GLU A 43 3.89 -9.47 -17.61
CA GLU A 43 4.46 -8.14 -17.79
C GLU A 43 3.80 -7.07 -16.89
N ASP A 44 2.50 -7.16 -16.66
CA ASP A 44 1.77 -6.19 -15.83
C ASP A 44 2.06 -6.45 -14.35
N ALA A 45 2.14 -7.72 -13.93
CA ALA A 45 2.49 -8.08 -12.56
C ALA A 45 3.93 -7.66 -12.20
N GLU A 46 4.88 -7.80 -13.13
CA GLU A 46 6.26 -7.31 -12.95
C GLU A 46 6.29 -5.78 -12.84
N ARG A 47 5.60 -5.07 -13.74
CA ARG A 47 5.51 -3.60 -13.68
C ARG A 47 4.90 -3.11 -12.37
N ILE A 48 3.82 -3.73 -11.90
CA ILE A 48 3.21 -3.40 -10.60
C ILE A 48 4.22 -3.59 -9.47
N ALA A 49 4.99 -4.68 -9.48
CA ALA A 49 5.97 -4.95 -8.43
C ALA A 49 7.14 -3.94 -8.40
N GLU A 50 7.53 -3.41 -9.57
CA GLU A 50 8.66 -2.46 -9.70
C GLU A 50 8.25 -1.00 -9.44
N ASP A 51 7.07 -0.61 -9.92
CA ASP A 51 6.68 0.80 -9.99
C ASP A 51 5.73 1.23 -8.86
N ALA A 52 4.93 0.30 -8.30
CA ALA A 52 3.89 0.64 -7.33
C ALA A 52 4.48 1.25 -6.06
N ARG A 53 3.96 2.40 -5.66
CA ARG A 53 4.39 3.16 -4.48
C ARG A 53 3.20 3.72 -3.73
N ILE A 54 3.36 3.88 -2.43
CA ILE A 54 2.40 4.61 -1.59
C ILE A 54 2.87 6.04 -1.35
N ASN A 55 1.92 6.97 -1.28
CA ASN A 55 2.13 8.30 -0.72
C ASN A 55 1.12 8.54 0.40
N VAL A 56 1.61 8.57 1.65
CA VAL A 56 0.76 8.74 2.84
C VAL A 56 -0.02 10.07 2.81
N GLU A 57 0.58 11.14 2.28
CA GLU A 57 -0.09 12.45 2.18
C GLU A 57 -1.28 12.40 1.22
N ASP A 58 -1.15 11.67 0.10
CA ASP A 58 -2.25 11.47 -0.85
C ASP A 58 -3.34 10.57 -0.26
N ILE A 59 -2.94 9.53 0.48
CA ILE A 59 -3.90 8.66 1.18
C ILE A 59 -4.71 9.46 2.18
N ASP A 60 -4.07 10.27 3.02
CA ASP A 60 -4.76 11.11 4.02
C ASP A 60 -5.73 12.09 3.36
N ARG A 61 -5.34 12.68 2.21
CA ARG A 61 -6.22 13.52 1.39
C ARG A 61 -7.41 12.73 0.86
N TYR A 62 -7.18 11.54 0.29
CA TYR A 62 -8.24 10.69 -0.26
C TYR A 62 -9.17 10.10 0.82
N ILE A 63 -8.71 9.90 2.06
CA ILE A 63 -9.57 9.49 3.17
C ILE A 63 -10.64 10.55 3.46
N GLN A 64 -10.31 11.84 3.30
CA GLN A 64 -11.30 12.91 3.49
C GLN A 64 -12.39 12.90 2.41
N GLU A 65 -12.09 12.40 1.21
CA GLU A 65 -13.04 12.30 0.09
C GLU A 65 -13.85 11.00 0.13
N THR A 66 -13.16 9.88 0.36
CA THR A 66 -13.73 8.52 0.23
C THR A 66 -14.34 8.01 1.53
N HIS A 67 -13.94 8.58 2.68
CA HIS A 67 -14.25 8.09 4.02
C HIS A 67 -13.91 6.60 4.24
N HIS A 68 -12.98 6.06 3.44
CA HIS A 68 -12.55 4.66 3.49
C HIS A 68 -11.05 4.55 3.19
N ASP A 69 -10.30 4.00 4.14
CA ASP A 69 -8.83 3.90 4.09
C ASP A 69 -8.32 2.97 2.96
N VAL A 70 -8.93 1.80 2.76
CA VAL A 70 -8.55 0.89 1.66
C VAL A 70 -8.77 1.53 0.29
N THR A 71 -9.92 2.18 0.07
CA THR A 71 -10.18 2.88 -1.21
C THR A 71 -9.20 4.01 -1.46
N ALA A 72 -8.87 4.79 -0.42
CA ALA A 72 -7.87 5.85 -0.49
C ALA A 72 -6.47 5.30 -0.82
N PHE A 73 -6.08 4.19 -0.17
CA PHE A 73 -4.85 3.46 -0.46
C PHE A 73 -4.77 3.00 -1.91
N LEU A 74 -5.81 2.31 -2.41
CA LEU A 74 -5.84 1.83 -3.80
C LEU A 74 -5.71 2.98 -4.81
N ARG A 75 -6.32 4.13 -4.51
CA ARG A 75 -6.20 5.32 -5.36
C ARG A 75 -4.79 5.89 -5.35
N SER A 76 -4.13 5.97 -4.19
CA SER A 76 -2.73 6.41 -4.11
C SER A 76 -1.78 5.48 -4.88
N VAL A 77 -2.00 4.17 -4.82
CA VAL A 77 -1.20 3.20 -5.57
C VAL A 77 -1.45 3.34 -7.08
N ALA A 78 -2.70 3.51 -7.49
CA ALA A 78 -3.05 3.72 -8.90
C ALA A 78 -2.36 4.96 -9.49
N ASP A 79 -2.30 6.08 -8.73
CA ASP A 79 -1.60 7.30 -9.16
C ASP A 79 -0.10 7.08 -9.43
N SER A 80 0.53 6.06 -8.82
CA SER A 80 1.94 5.72 -9.04
C SER A 80 2.20 4.88 -10.30
N LEU A 81 1.18 4.20 -10.83
CA LEU A 81 1.30 3.22 -11.91
C LEU A 81 0.93 3.77 -13.29
N GLY A 82 0.35 4.98 -13.35
CA GLY A 82 0.02 5.71 -14.58
C GLY A 82 -1.43 5.59 -15.00
#